data_AF-A0A7V0QJ13-F1
#
_entry.id   AF-A0A7V0QJ13-F1
#
_cell.length_a   1.000
_cell.length_b   1.000
_cell.length_c   1.000
_cell.angle_alpha   90.00
_cell.angle_beta   90.00
_cell.angle_gamma   90.00
#
_symmetry.space_group_name_H-M   'P 1'
#
loop_
_entity.id
_entity.type
_entity.pdbx_description
1 polymer ?
#
loop_
_entity_poly.entity_id
_entity_poly.type
_entity_poly.pdbx_seq_one_letter_code
_entity_poly.pdbx_strand_id
1 'polypeptide(L)'
;MGIKNDELREKWLAIPYETRLIAAQFIFRELCEHAKRSGTFRYLIYERLGFYLDAYSPLYIAGGLDISNEFKLKKQRSHRG
;
A
#
# COMPACT_ATOMS: atom_id res chain seq x y z
N MET A 1 0.34 -21.19 -4.51
CA MET A 1 1.51 -20.73 -5.29
C MET A 1 1.76 -19.29 -4.89
N GLY A 2 2.72 -19.04 -4.00
CA GLY A 2 3.11 -17.67 -3.63
C GLY A 2 4.09 -17.14 -4.66
N ILE A 3 3.91 -15.89 -5.11
CA ILE A 3 4.91 -15.21 -5.93
C ILE A 3 6.19 -15.14 -5.08
N LYS A 4 7.30 -15.71 -5.57
CA LYS A 4 8.59 -15.60 -4.87
C LYS A 4 8.98 -14.11 -4.87
N ASN A 5 9.45 -13.59 -3.74
CA ASN A 5 9.83 -12.17 -3.59
C ASN A 5 10.69 -11.63 -4.75
N ASP A 6 11.51 -12.50 -5.35
CA ASP A 6 12.38 -12.17 -6.48
C ASP A 6 11.58 -11.86 -7.76
N GLU A 7 10.52 -12.63 -8.08
CA GLU A 7 9.69 -12.41 -9.28
C GLU A 7 8.91 -11.08 -9.19
N LEU A 8 8.37 -10.76 -8.01
CA LEU A 8 7.66 -9.50 -7.80
C LEU A 8 8.62 -8.31 -7.95
N ARG A 9 9.84 -8.43 -7.43
CA ARG A 9 10.89 -7.41 -7.54
C ARG A 9 11.35 -7.23 -8.98
N GLU A 10 11.56 -8.31 -9.72
CA GLU A 10 11.92 -8.28 -11.14
C GLU A 10 10.84 -7.57 -11.97
N LYS A 11 9.57 -7.98 -11.81
CA LYS A 11 8.44 -7.35 -12.51
C LYS A 11 8.29 -5.88 -12.14
N TRP A 12 8.49 -5.51 -10.86
CA TRP A 12 8.50 -4.12 -10.45
C TRP A 12 9.61 -3.35 -11.17
N LEU A 13 10.85 -3.83 -11.16
CA LEU A 13 11.97 -3.14 -11.80
C LEU A 13 11.84 -3.02 -13.33
N ALA A 14 11.12 -3.94 -13.97
CA ALA A 14 10.80 -3.87 -15.40
C ALA A 14 9.83 -2.71 -15.75
N ILE A 15 9.06 -2.20 -14.78
CA ILE A 15 8.22 -1.02 -14.98
C ILE A 15 9.12 0.23 -15.09
N PRO A 16 8.88 1.12 -16.06
CA PRO A 16 9.61 2.40 -16.18
C PRO A 16 9.65 3.16 -14.86
N TYR A 17 10.78 3.81 -14.58
CA TYR A 17 11.02 4.50 -13.32
C TYR A 17 9.91 5.51 -12.99
N GLU A 18 9.50 6.33 -13.96
CA GLU A 18 8.48 7.36 -13.79
C GLU A 18 7.13 6.75 -13.38
N THR A 19 6.70 5.67 -14.05
CA THR A 19 5.47 4.95 -13.72
C THR A 19 5.52 4.36 -12.31
N ARG A 20 6.64 3.75 -11.92
CA ARG A 20 6.83 3.26 -10.55
C ARG A 20 6.76 4.37 -9.52
N LEU A 21 7.39 5.51 -9.82
CA LEU A 21 7.43 6.65 -8.92
C LEU A 21 6.03 7.24 -8.72
N ILE A 22 5.23 7.36 -9.79
CA ILE A 22 3.83 7.81 -9.71
C ILE A 22 3.00 6.81 -8.90
N ALA A 23 3.11 5.51 -9.17
CA ALA A 23 2.40 4.47 -8.44
C ALA A 23 2.75 4.47 -6.94
N ALA A 24 4.04 4.59 -6.60
CA ALA A 24 4.50 4.65 -5.21
C ALA A 24 3.98 5.91 -4.50
N GLN A 25 4.00 7.08 -5.15
CA GLN A 25 3.43 8.31 -4.60
C GLN A 25 1.94 8.15 -4.27
N PHE A 26 1.17 7.59 -5.20
CA PHE A 26 -0.24 7.33 -5.00
C PHE A 26 -0.47 6.36 -3.82
N ILE A 27 0.21 5.21 -3.81
CA ILE A 27 0.09 4.23 -2.73
C ILE A 27 0.42 4.86 -1.37
N PHE A 28 1.53 5.59 -1.26
CA PHE A 28 1.91 6.23 0.00
C PHE A 28 0.87 7.23 0.50
N ARG A 29 0.28 8.01 -0.40
CA ARG A 29 -0.80 8.95 -0.07
C ARG A 29 -2.02 8.20 0.49
N GLU A 30 -2.47 7.16 -0.19
CA GLU A 30 -3.66 6.40 0.22
C GLU A 30 -3.43 5.63 1.52
N LEU A 31 -2.23 5.10 1.74
CA LEU A 31 -1.84 4.50 3.03
C LEU A 31 -1.88 5.54 4.15
N CYS A 32 -1.35 6.74 3.94
CA CYS A 32 -1.42 7.82 4.92
C CYS A 32 -2.85 8.28 5.20
N GLU A 33 -3.73 8.33 4.19
CA GLU A 33 -5.14 8.67 4.40
C GLU A 33 -5.91 7.55 5.12
N HIS A 34 -5.61 6.28 4.80
CA HIS A 34 -6.14 5.13 5.52
C HIS A 34 -5.75 5.16 7.00
N ALA A 35 -4.50 5.49 7.29
CA ALA A 35 -3.99 5.69 8.64
C ALA A 35 -4.77 6.73 9.45
N LYS A 36 -5.15 7.86 8.81
CA LYS A 36 -5.88 8.95 9.47
C LYS A 36 -7.34 8.62 9.72
N ARG A 37 -7.99 7.97 8.75
CA ARG A 37 -9.45 7.77 8.74
C ARG A 37 -9.87 6.38 9.25
N SER A 38 -8.91 5.49 9.49
CA SER A 38 -9.13 4.07 9.79
C SER A 38 -9.90 3.35 8.66
N GLY A 39 -10.04 2.02 8.79
CA GLY A 39 -10.71 1.17 7.82
C GLY A 39 -10.25 -0.28 7.89
N THR A 40 -10.89 -1.13 7.11
CA THR A 40 -10.45 -2.54 6.95
C THR A 40 -9.45 -2.66 5.81
N PHE A 41 -8.66 -3.73 5.80
CA PHE A 41 -7.80 -4.08 4.67
C PHE A 41 -8.57 -4.13 3.32
N ARG A 42 -9.81 -4.66 3.31
CA ARG A 42 -10.66 -4.65 2.12
C ARG A 42 -11.03 -3.23 1.67
N TYR A 43 -11.33 -2.35 2.60
CA TYR A 43 -11.61 -0.93 2.30
C TYR A 43 -10.37 -0.23 1.71
N LEU A 44 -9.17 -0.52 2.21
CA LEU A 44 -7.93 -0.01 1.61
C LEU A 44 -7.80 -0.44 0.14
N ILE A 45 -8.02 -1.73 -0.15
CA ILE A 45 -7.85 -2.27 -1.50
C ILE A 45 -8.89 -1.71 -2.48
N TYR A 46 -10.17 -1.82 -2.12
CA TYR A 46 -11.26 -1.57 -3.08
C TYR A 46 -11.56 -0.09 -3.24
N GLU A 47 -11.62 0.64 -2.12
CA GLU A 47 -12.10 2.02 -2.13
C GLU A 47 -10.97 3.04 -2.29
N ARG A 48 -9.77 2.74 -1.78
CA ARG A 48 -8.64 3.69 -1.82
C ARG A 48 -7.68 3.41 -2.96
N LEU A 49 -7.20 2.17 -3.06
CA LEU A 49 -6.27 1.77 -4.11
C LEU A 49 -6.97 1.55 -5.46
N GLY A 50 -8.30 1.41 -5.47
CA GLY A 50 -9.11 1.31 -6.69
C GLY A 50 -9.05 -0.05 -7.38
N PHE A 51 -8.72 -1.11 -6.63
CA PHE A 51 -8.70 -2.47 -7.16
C PHE A 51 -10.05 -3.17 -7.00
N TYR A 52 -10.20 -4.33 -7.66
CA TYR A 52 -11.37 -5.18 -7.56
C TYR A 52 -11.11 -6.42 -6.70
N LEU A 53 -12.12 -7.29 -6.60
CA LEU A 53 -12.11 -8.48 -5.74
C LEU A 53 -10.94 -9.44 -6.04
N ASP A 54 -10.44 -9.46 -7.27
CA ASP A 54 -9.32 -10.27 -7.73
C ASP A 54 -7.99 -9.87 -7.07
N ALA A 55 -7.84 -8.61 -6.65
CA ALA A 55 -6.64 -8.12 -5.99
C ALA A 55 -6.51 -8.54 -4.51
N TYR A 56 -7.59 -9.03 -3.88
CA TYR A 56 -7.56 -9.39 -2.47
C TYR A 56 -6.53 -10.48 -2.16
N SER A 57 -6.57 -11.58 -2.90
CA SER A 57 -5.70 -12.73 -2.65
C SER A 57 -4.22 -12.42 -2.93
N PRO A 58 -3.84 -11.79 -4.07
CA PRO A 58 -2.47 -11.37 -4.31
C PRO A 58 -1.93 -10.43 -3.23
N LEU A 59 -2.70 -9.42 -2.80
CA LEU A 59 -2.27 -8.45 -1.79
C LEU A 59 -2.22 -9.05 -0.38
N TYR A 60 -3.12 -9.98 -0.07
CA TYR A 60 -3.04 -10.79 1.16
C TYR A 60 -1.74 -11.60 1.20
N ILE A 61 -1.45 -12.35 0.12
CA ILE A 61 -0.27 -13.21 0.02
C ILE A 61 1.03 -12.40 0.07
N ALA A 62 1.01 -11.17 -0.43
CA ALA A 62 2.13 -10.23 -0.34
C ALA A 62 2.35 -9.66 1.07
N GLY A 63 1.64 -10.13 2.09
CA GLY A 63 1.79 -9.68 3.48
C GLY A 63 0.95 -8.46 3.83
N GLY A 64 -0.04 -8.08 3.01
CA GLY A 64 -0.86 -6.88 3.26
C GLY A 64 -1.65 -6.92 4.57
N LEU A 65 -1.98 -8.11 5.08
CA LEU A 65 -2.60 -8.26 6.41
C LEU A 65 -1.61 -8.21 7.58
N ASP A 66 -0.32 -8.42 7.34
CA ASP A 66 0.70 -8.31 8.38
C ASP A 66 0.98 -6.85 8.74
N ILE A 67 0.60 -5.93 7.84
CA ILE A 67 0.50 -4.52 8.16
C ILE A 67 -0.72 -4.35 9.07
N SER A 68 -0.49 -4.15 10.37
CA SER A 68 -1.59 -3.92 11.30
C SER A 68 -2.45 -2.75 10.80
N ASN A 69 -3.77 -2.84 11.00
CA ASN A 69 -4.73 -1.76 10.68
C ASN A 69 -4.37 -0.41 11.36
N GLU A 70 -3.35 -0.36 12.21
CA GLU A 70 -3.01 0.79 13.01
C GLU A 70 -2.10 1.81 12.33
N PHE A 71 -1.63 1.59 11.08
CA PHE A 71 -0.72 2.49 10.31
C PHE A 71 -0.30 3.74 11.11
N LYS A 72 0.67 3.61 12.03
CA LYS A 72 0.90 4.66 13.03
C LYS A 72 1.66 5.81 12.38
N LEU A 73 0.96 6.91 12.09
CA LEU A 73 1.61 8.14 11.66
C LEU A 73 2.48 8.69 12.80
N LYS A 74 3.69 9.15 12.48
CA LYS A 74 4.51 9.89 13.44
C LYS A 74 3.69 11.11 13.90
N LYS A 75 3.57 11.33 15.21
CA LYS A 75 3.03 12.58 15.76
C LYS A 75 3.78 13.72 15.08
N GLN A 76 3.06 14.61 14.39
CA GLN A 76 3.68 15.81 13.83
C GLN A 76 4.41 16.52 14.97
N ARG A 77 5.71 16.77 14.78
CA ARG A 77 6.44 17.67 15.67
C ARG A 77 5.82 19.04 15.50
N SER A 78 4.95 19.41 16.43
CA SER A 78 4.51 20.79 16.64
C SER A 78 5.77 21.63 16.82
N HIS A 79 6.25 22.26 15.75
CA HIS A 79 7.17 23.37 15.88
C HIS A 79 6.34 24.53 16.44
N ARG A 80 6.29 24.63 17.77
CA ARG A 80 6.08 25.91 18.42
C ARG A 80 7.44 26.62 18.34
N GLY A 81 7.56 27.49 17.35
CA GLY A 81 8.56 28.55 17.26
C GLY A 81 7.81 29.84 17.05
#